data_AF-A0A8L2Q495-F1
#
_entry.id   AF-A0A8L2Q495-F1
#
_cell.length_a   1.000
_cell.length_b   1.000
_cell.length_c   1.000
_cell.angle_alpha   90.00
_cell.angle_beta   90.00
_cell.angle_gamma   90.00
#
_symmetry.space_group_name_H-M   'P 1'
#
loop_
_entity.id
_entity.type
_entity.pdbx_description
1 polymer ?
#
loop_
_entity_poly.entity_id
_entity_poly.type
_entity_poly.pdbx_seq_one_letter_code
_entity_poly.pdbx_strand_id
1 'polypeptide(L)'
;MNASLTSLGLRTGNLEAWPLADPKGWPLRGVKRLVSRLCSSSSCRMNCRSEVLEVSVEGRQVEEAMLAVLHTVLLHRSTGKFHYKKEGTYSIGTVGIQDVDCDFIDFTYVRVSSEELDRALRKVVGEFKDALRNSGGDGLGQMSLEFYQKKKSRWPFSDECIPWEVWTVKVHVVALATEQERQICREKVGEKLCEKIINIVEVMSRHEYLPKMPTQSELDNVFDTGLRDVQPYLYKISFQITEALGTSVTTTMRRLIKDTLAL
;
A
#
# COMPACT_ATOMS: atom_id res chain seq x y z
N MET A 1 66.25 21.46 -40.12
CA MET A 1 65.74 22.85 -40.02
C MET A 1 65.34 23.07 -38.57
N ASN A 2 66.20 23.77 -37.84
CA ASN A 2 66.13 24.07 -36.41
C ASN A 2 65.45 25.42 -36.15
N ALA A 3 64.73 25.52 -35.02
CA ALA A 3 64.70 26.62 -34.04
C ALA A 3 63.56 26.28 -33.04
N SER A 4 63.71 25.93 -31.74
CA SER A 4 64.50 26.50 -30.61
C SER A 4 64.16 27.99 -30.39
N LEU A 5 63.83 28.54 -29.21
CA LEU A 5 64.21 28.30 -27.80
C LEU A 5 63.39 29.24 -26.83
N THR A 6 63.36 28.89 -25.52
CA THR A 6 63.53 29.76 -24.30
C THR A 6 62.50 30.84 -23.90
N SER A 7 62.29 31.23 -22.63
CA SER A 7 62.90 30.92 -21.31
C SER A 7 62.10 31.52 -20.13
N LEU A 8 62.19 30.83 -18.98
CA LEU A 8 62.46 31.24 -17.58
C LEU A 8 61.88 32.54 -16.95
N GLY A 9 61.39 32.36 -15.71
CA GLY A 9 61.41 33.37 -14.64
C GLY A 9 61.11 32.79 -13.24
N LEU A 10 62.15 32.51 -12.45
CA LEU A 10 62.14 32.11 -11.02
C LEU A 10 61.92 33.31 -10.07
N ARG A 11 61.38 33.06 -8.86
CA ARG A 11 61.93 33.42 -7.50
C ARG A 11 60.85 33.27 -6.40
N THR A 12 60.96 32.30 -5.48
CA THR A 12 61.56 32.32 -4.11
C THR A 12 60.87 33.20 -3.06
N GLY A 13 60.49 32.61 -1.92
CA GLY A 13 60.26 33.32 -0.65
C GLY A 13 59.50 32.54 0.43
N ASN A 14 60.23 31.90 1.35
CA ASN A 14 59.76 31.38 2.66
C ASN A 14 59.21 32.50 3.56
N LEU A 15 58.28 32.18 4.48
CA LEU A 15 58.46 32.29 5.95
C LEU A 15 57.18 31.96 6.72
N GLU A 16 57.40 31.34 7.88
CA GLU A 16 56.44 30.81 8.85
C GLU A 16 55.63 31.88 9.61
N ALA A 17 54.47 31.48 10.16
CA ALA A 17 54.10 31.73 11.56
C ALA A 17 52.73 31.09 11.90
N TRP A 18 52.70 30.21 12.92
CA TRP A 18 51.53 30.01 13.78
C TRP A 18 51.56 31.06 14.90
N PRO A 19 50.41 31.48 15.45
CA PRO A 19 50.09 30.95 16.78
C PRO A 19 48.60 30.73 17.09
N LEU A 20 48.41 29.77 18.00
CA LEU A 20 47.39 29.63 19.05
C LEU A 20 46.63 30.93 19.42
N ALA A 21 45.30 30.82 19.57
CA ALA A 21 44.58 31.07 20.83
C ALA A 21 43.04 31.06 20.64
N ASP A 22 42.39 30.03 21.15
CA ASP A 22 40.99 30.09 21.62
C ASP A 22 40.94 30.86 22.95
N PRO A 23 40.01 31.83 23.09
CA PRO A 23 39.21 31.82 24.31
C PRO A 23 37.80 32.39 24.13
N LYS A 24 36.78 31.59 24.47
CA LYS A 24 35.46 31.94 25.04
C LYS A 24 34.53 30.75 24.80
N GLY A 25 34.22 29.89 25.76
CA GLY A 25 33.63 30.23 27.06
C GLY A 25 32.16 29.78 27.03
N TRP A 26 31.93 28.50 27.36
CA TRP A 26 30.58 27.95 27.54
C TRP A 26 30.02 28.42 28.90
N PRO A 27 28.74 28.77 28.97
CA PRO A 27 27.97 28.26 30.11
C PRO A 27 26.61 27.68 29.68
N LEU A 28 26.33 26.51 30.24
CA LEU A 28 25.03 25.87 30.26
C LEU A 28 24.11 26.63 31.22
N ARG A 29 22.94 27.04 30.74
CA ARG A 29 21.60 26.85 31.35
C ARG A 29 20.60 27.87 30.81
N GLY A 30 19.46 27.38 30.32
CA GLY A 30 18.35 28.22 29.91
C GLY A 30 17.21 27.45 29.28
N VAL A 31 16.53 26.62 30.07
CA VAL A 31 15.18 26.15 29.75
C VAL A 31 14.30 27.39 29.53
N LYS A 32 13.80 27.58 28.29
CA LYS A 32 12.51 28.23 27.93
C LYS A 32 12.47 28.53 26.42
N ARG A 33 11.78 27.66 25.66
CA ARG A 33 10.69 28.02 24.71
C ARG A 33 10.33 26.79 23.89
N LEU A 34 9.51 25.95 24.52
CA LEU A 34 8.45 25.24 23.82
C LEU A 34 7.44 26.29 23.31
N VAL A 35 6.75 25.95 22.22
CA VAL A 35 5.59 26.63 21.59
C VAL A 35 5.91 27.34 20.26
N SER A 36 5.16 26.90 19.25
CA SER A 36 4.87 27.45 17.92
C SER A 36 5.82 27.18 16.74
N ARG A 37 5.87 25.91 16.31
CA ARG A 37 5.80 25.56 14.87
C ARG A 37 4.89 24.34 14.67
N LEU A 38 3.60 24.58 14.82
CA LEU A 38 2.55 23.76 14.19
C LEU A 38 2.29 24.33 12.80
N CYS A 39 1.95 23.43 11.88
CA CYS A 39 1.65 23.68 10.46
C CYS A 39 2.86 24.04 9.58
N SER A 40 3.62 23.00 9.20
CA SER A 40 3.52 22.52 7.81
C SER A 40 4.26 21.19 7.70
N SER A 41 3.65 20.12 8.20
CA SER A 41 3.99 18.78 7.73
C SER A 41 3.39 18.64 6.34
N SER A 42 4.04 19.26 5.36
CA SER A 42 3.95 18.84 3.98
C SER A 42 4.53 17.44 3.93
N SER A 43 3.68 16.46 4.26
CA SER A 43 3.84 15.05 3.93
C SER A 43 4.41 15.01 2.52
N CYS A 44 5.50 14.27 2.32
CA CYS A 44 6.07 14.05 1.00
C CYS A 44 4.93 13.55 0.09
N ARG A 45 4.30 14.44 -0.67
CA ARG A 45 3.33 14.10 -1.71
C ARG A 45 4.13 13.47 -2.84
N MET A 46 4.53 12.23 -2.65
CA MET A 46 4.50 11.31 -3.79
C MET A 46 3.03 11.20 -4.16
N ASN A 47 2.72 11.32 -5.44
CA ASN A 47 1.35 11.34 -5.95
C ASN A 47 0.70 9.97 -5.70
N CYS A 48 0.24 9.73 -4.47
CA CYS A 48 -0.49 8.54 -4.09
C CYS A 48 -1.77 8.50 -4.93
N ARG A 49 -1.92 7.45 -5.73
CA ARG A 49 -3.09 7.27 -6.58
C ARG A 49 -4.23 6.69 -5.74
N SER A 50 -5.45 7.06 -6.08
CA SER A 50 -6.63 6.58 -5.36
C SER A 50 -7.75 6.32 -6.33
N GLU A 51 -8.27 5.10 -6.30
CA GLU A 51 -9.38 4.64 -7.13
C GLU A 51 -10.55 4.26 -6.23
N VAL A 52 -11.76 4.57 -6.68
CA VAL A 52 -12.99 4.32 -5.93
C VAL A 52 -13.96 3.53 -6.80
N LEU A 53 -14.38 2.37 -6.31
CA LEU A 53 -15.40 1.52 -6.91
C LEU A 53 -16.62 1.51 -6.01
N GLU A 54 -17.80 1.45 -6.61
CA GLU A 54 -19.06 1.41 -5.89
C GLU A 54 -19.89 0.23 -6.42
N VAL A 55 -20.40 -0.60 -5.50
CA VAL A 55 -21.23 -1.76 -5.81
C VAL A 55 -22.44 -1.79 -4.87
N SER A 56 -23.60 -2.15 -5.42
CA SER A 56 -24.83 -2.39 -4.68
C SER A 56 -25.16 -3.88 -4.76
N VAL A 57 -25.27 -4.55 -3.62
CA VAL A 57 -25.35 -6.03 -3.55
C VAL A 57 -26.30 -6.49 -2.45
N GLU A 58 -26.82 -7.71 -2.55
CA GLU A 58 -27.52 -8.36 -1.44
C GLU A 58 -26.51 -8.77 -0.35
N GLY A 59 -26.94 -8.84 0.92
CA GLY A 59 -26.05 -9.13 2.05
C GLY A 59 -25.20 -10.41 1.91
N ARG A 60 -25.72 -11.45 1.24
CA ARG A 60 -24.98 -12.72 0.99
C ARG A 60 -23.89 -12.58 -0.09
N GLN A 61 -24.02 -11.61 -0.99
CA GLN A 61 -23.10 -11.35 -2.10
C GLN A 61 -21.90 -10.49 -1.70
N VAL A 62 -21.94 -9.83 -0.54
CA VAL A 62 -20.90 -8.91 -0.06
C VAL A 62 -19.51 -9.58 -0.08
N GLU A 63 -19.41 -10.80 0.42
CA GLU A 63 -18.12 -11.48 0.53
C GLU A 63 -17.48 -11.76 -0.83
N GLU A 64 -18.25 -12.32 -1.76
CA GLU A 64 -17.81 -12.64 -3.12
C GLU A 64 -17.47 -11.39 -3.93
N ALA A 65 -18.31 -10.35 -3.85
CA ALA A 65 -18.06 -9.09 -4.55
C ALA A 65 -16.77 -8.42 -4.09
N MET A 66 -16.51 -8.42 -2.77
CA MET A 66 -15.29 -7.84 -2.21
C MET A 66 -14.05 -8.66 -2.56
N LEU A 67 -14.14 -9.99 -2.46
CA LEU A 67 -13.04 -10.89 -2.81
C LEU A 67 -12.68 -10.78 -4.29
N ALA A 68 -13.67 -10.71 -5.19
CA ALA A 68 -13.45 -10.54 -6.62
C ALA A 68 -12.62 -9.28 -6.94
N VAL A 69 -12.96 -8.14 -6.33
CA VAL A 69 -12.23 -6.89 -6.53
C VAL A 69 -10.83 -6.95 -5.89
N LEU A 70 -10.71 -7.38 -4.64
CA LEU A 70 -9.44 -7.41 -3.92
C LEU A 70 -8.44 -8.37 -4.57
N HIS A 71 -8.88 -9.57 -4.95
CA HIS A 71 -8.03 -10.55 -5.64
C HIS A 71 -7.59 -10.06 -7.02
N THR A 72 -8.47 -9.39 -7.77
CA THR A 72 -8.11 -8.80 -9.06
C THR A 72 -7.01 -7.75 -8.89
N VAL A 73 -7.14 -6.86 -7.91
CA VAL A 73 -6.12 -5.83 -7.64
C VAL A 73 -4.81 -6.49 -7.19
N LEU A 74 -4.86 -7.46 -6.28
CA LEU A 74 -3.67 -8.16 -5.78
C LEU A 74 -2.99 -9.02 -6.84
N LEU A 75 -3.73 -9.57 -7.80
CA LEU A 75 -3.17 -10.26 -8.96
C LEU A 75 -2.24 -9.34 -9.76
N HIS A 76 -2.63 -8.09 -9.98
CA HIS A 76 -1.83 -7.08 -10.68
C HIS A 76 -0.74 -6.42 -9.81
N ARG A 77 -0.73 -6.72 -8.51
CA ARG A 77 0.18 -6.14 -7.51
C ARG A 77 0.98 -7.19 -6.75
N SER A 78 1.06 -8.38 -7.34
CA SER A 78 1.86 -9.49 -6.86
C SER A 78 2.82 -9.98 -7.92
N THR A 79 3.94 -10.52 -7.47
CA THR A 79 4.94 -11.15 -8.32
C THR A 79 5.42 -12.45 -7.69
N GLY A 80 6.24 -13.21 -8.42
CA GLY A 80 6.88 -14.39 -7.88
C GLY A 80 7.93 -14.02 -6.84
N LYS A 81 8.34 -15.00 -6.04
CA LYS A 81 9.35 -14.76 -5.01
C LYS A 81 10.69 -14.40 -5.64
N PHE A 82 11.35 -13.39 -5.06
CA PHE A 82 12.69 -12.98 -5.48
C PHE A 82 13.73 -13.90 -4.85
N HIS A 83 14.66 -14.36 -5.67
CA HIS A 83 15.83 -15.12 -5.25
C HIS A 83 17.09 -14.36 -5.65
N TYR A 84 17.67 -13.62 -4.70
CA TYR A 84 18.89 -12.85 -4.92
C TYR A 84 20.14 -13.73 -4.84
N LYS A 85 21.09 -13.47 -5.74
CA LYS A 85 22.44 -14.05 -5.76
C LYS A 85 23.44 -13.06 -5.17
N LYS A 86 24.60 -13.55 -4.73
CA LYS A 86 25.64 -12.74 -4.07
C LYS A 86 26.18 -11.59 -4.93
N GLU A 87 26.03 -11.67 -6.25
CA GLU A 87 26.46 -10.64 -7.21
C GLU A 87 25.42 -9.51 -7.40
N GLY A 88 24.30 -9.53 -6.65
CA GLY A 88 23.23 -8.54 -6.77
C GLY A 88 22.22 -8.83 -7.89
N THR A 89 22.43 -9.89 -8.68
CA THR A 89 21.45 -10.40 -9.64
C THR A 89 20.32 -11.16 -8.93
N TYR A 90 19.14 -11.24 -9.55
CA TYR A 90 18.00 -11.99 -8.99
C TYR A 90 17.24 -12.76 -10.06
N SER A 91 16.57 -13.82 -9.64
CA SER A 91 15.51 -14.48 -10.41
C SER A 91 14.17 -14.32 -9.70
N ILE A 92 13.08 -14.25 -10.47
CA ILE A 92 11.71 -14.16 -9.95
C ILE A 92 11.04 -15.52 -10.21
N GLY A 93 10.42 -16.09 -9.17
CA GLY A 93 9.63 -17.31 -9.29
C GLY A 93 8.37 -17.14 -10.16
N THR A 94 7.64 -18.23 -10.39
CA THR A 94 6.36 -18.18 -11.10
C THR A 94 5.21 -17.94 -10.12
N VAL A 95 4.17 -17.23 -10.55
CA VAL A 95 2.92 -17.05 -9.80
C VAL A 95 1.86 -17.94 -10.43
N GLY A 96 1.27 -18.83 -9.62
CA GLY A 96 0.09 -19.60 -10.03
C GLY A 96 -1.17 -18.72 -10.01
N ILE A 97 -2.13 -19.03 -10.88
CA ILE A 97 -3.45 -18.40 -10.91
C ILE A 97 -4.54 -19.45 -10.85
N GLN A 98 -5.71 -19.07 -10.33
CA GLN A 98 -6.86 -19.95 -10.18
C GLN A 98 -8.17 -19.19 -10.42
N ASP A 99 -9.06 -19.80 -11.19
CA ASP A 99 -10.45 -19.34 -11.37
C ASP A 99 -11.29 -19.72 -10.14
N VAL A 100 -12.14 -18.80 -9.69
CA VAL A 100 -13.05 -18.98 -8.56
C VAL A 100 -14.44 -18.55 -8.99
N ASP A 101 -15.34 -19.53 -9.04
CA ASP A 101 -16.76 -19.30 -9.29
C ASP A 101 -17.44 -18.77 -8.02
N CYS A 102 -18.31 -17.78 -8.20
CA CYS A 102 -19.16 -17.25 -7.13
C CYS A 102 -20.44 -18.09 -7.02
N ASP A 103 -20.85 -18.41 -5.81
CA ASP A 103 -22.08 -19.16 -5.51
C ASP A 103 -23.32 -18.25 -5.51
N PHE A 104 -23.16 -16.99 -5.11
CA PHE A 104 -24.27 -16.03 -4.97
C PHE A 104 -24.27 -14.93 -6.02
N ILE A 105 -23.31 -14.91 -6.95
CA ILE A 105 -23.22 -13.95 -8.04
C ILE A 105 -22.91 -14.73 -9.31
N ASP A 106 -23.52 -14.36 -10.44
CA ASP A 106 -23.23 -15.03 -11.71
C ASP A 106 -21.93 -14.45 -12.29
N PHE A 107 -20.81 -14.82 -11.68
CA PHE A 107 -19.49 -14.27 -11.94
C PHE A 107 -18.38 -15.24 -11.53
N THR A 108 -17.27 -15.19 -12.26
CA THR A 108 -16.03 -15.94 -11.96
C THR A 108 -14.88 -14.95 -11.95
N TYR A 109 -14.04 -14.99 -10.93
CA TYR A 109 -12.85 -14.15 -10.83
C TYR A 109 -11.57 -14.96 -10.76
N VAL A 110 -10.47 -14.34 -11.18
CA VAL A 110 -9.13 -14.94 -11.11
C VAL A 110 -8.40 -14.42 -9.88
N ARG A 111 -7.78 -15.32 -9.13
CA ARG A 111 -6.88 -14.98 -8.02
C ARG A 111 -5.51 -15.62 -8.18
N VAL A 112 -4.53 -15.14 -7.41
CA VAL A 112 -3.26 -15.85 -7.25
C VAL A 112 -3.47 -17.14 -6.45
N SER A 113 -2.77 -18.19 -6.83
CA SER A 113 -2.77 -19.50 -6.15
C SER A 113 -1.97 -19.45 -4.85
N SER A 114 -2.45 -18.67 -3.88
CA SER A 114 -1.87 -18.56 -2.54
C SER A 114 -2.97 -18.68 -1.48
N GLU A 115 -2.99 -19.81 -0.79
CA GLU A 115 -3.96 -20.11 0.27
C GLU A 115 -3.76 -19.22 1.51
N GLU A 116 -2.52 -18.81 1.78
CA GLU A 116 -2.21 -17.88 2.87
C GLU A 116 -2.81 -16.49 2.59
N LEU A 117 -2.70 -16.01 1.36
CA LEU A 117 -3.29 -14.74 0.94
C LEU A 117 -4.82 -14.80 0.94
N ASP A 118 -5.40 -15.83 0.33
CA ASP A 118 -6.86 -15.99 0.27
C ASP A 118 -7.49 -16.06 1.67
N ARG A 119 -6.89 -16.84 2.58
CA ARG A 119 -7.35 -16.91 3.97
C ARG A 119 -7.29 -15.56 4.69
N ALA A 120 -6.25 -14.77 4.46
CA ALA A 120 -6.12 -13.43 5.04
C ALA A 120 -7.20 -12.48 4.52
N LEU A 121 -7.49 -12.51 3.22
CA LEU A 121 -8.55 -11.70 2.61
C LEU A 121 -9.94 -12.12 3.10
N ARG A 122 -10.25 -13.43 3.08
CA ARG A 122 -11.54 -13.94 3.58
C ARG A 122 -11.79 -13.56 5.02
N LYS A 123 -10.76 -13.61 5.87
CA LYS A 123 -10.87 -13.19 7.26
C LYS A 123 -11.29 -11.72 7.37
N VAL A 124 -10.60 -10.79 6.71
CA VAL A 124 -10.92 -9.36 6.81
C VAL A 124 -12.25 -9.01 6.14
N VAL A 125 -12.59 -9.67 5.03
CA VAL A 125 -13.88 -9.50 4.34
C VAL A 125 -15.04 -10.06 5.18
N GLY A 126 -14.85 -11.20 5.85
CA GLY A 126 -15.81 -11.74 6.80
C GLY A 126 -16.05 -10.79 7.98
N GLU A 127 -14.98 -10.26 8.57
CA GLU A 127 -15.07 -9.25 9.64
C GLU A 127 -15.83 -7.99 9.18
N PHE A 128 -15.59 -7.54 7.94
CA PHE A 128 -16.33 -6.43 7.34
C PHE A 128 -17.81 -6.75 7.11
N LYS A 129 -18.13 -7.92 6.57
CA LYS A 129 -19.51 -8.37 6.34
C LYS A 129 -20.29 -8.43 7.66
N ASP A 130 -19.69 -8.99 8.70
CA ASP A 130 -20.30 -9.06 10.03
C ASP A 130 -20.50 -7.67 10.64
N ALA A 131 -19.51 -6.78 10.53
CA ALA A 131 -19.64 -5.40 11.00
C ALA A 131 -20.75 -4.63 10.26
N LEU A 132 -20.86 -4.82 8.94
CA LEU A 132 -21.87 -4.19 8.10
C LEU A 132 -23.29 -4.71 8.41
N ARG A 133 -23.43 -6.00 8.70
CA ARG A 133 -24.71 -6.59 9.14
C ARG A 133 -25.13 -6.10 10.53
N ASN A 134 -24.16 -5.91 11.43
CA ASN A 134 -24.43 -5.60 12.83
C ASN A 134 -24.52 -4.10 13.12
N SER A 135 -24.25 -3.22 12.15
CA SER A 135 -24.22 -1.77 12.39
C SER A 135 -25.60 -1.14 12.58
N GLY A 136 -26.68 -1.81 12.16
CA GLY A 136 -28.04 -1.27 12.24
C GLY A 136 -28.29 0.00 11.41
N GLY A 137 -27.32 0.42 10.59
CA GLY A 137 -27.42 1.57 9.70
C GLY A 137 -27.96 1.22 8.30
N ASP A 138 -27.81 2.14 7.35
CA ASP A 138 -28.33 2.05 5.97
C ASP A 138 -27.65 0.98 5.08
N GLY A 139 -26.91 0.03 5.66
CA GLY A 139 -26.18 -0.97 4.90
C GLY A 139 -25.01 -0.41 4.07
N LEU A 140 -24.50 0.77 4.44
CA LEU A 140 -23.40 1.44 3.76
C LEU A 140 -22.06 1.17 4.45
N GLY A 141 -21.07 0.73 3.69
CA GLY A 141 -19.71 0.54 4.17
C GLY A 141 -18.69 0.67 3.07
N GLN A 142 -17.41 0.72 3.43
CA GLN A 142 -16.31 0.73 2.48
C GLN A 142 -15.09 -0.01 3.00
N MET A 143 -14.32 -0.59 2.09
CA MET A 143 -13.02 -1.19 2.38
C MET A 143 -11.95 -0.57 1.49
N SER A 144 -10.79 -0.29 2.06
CA SER A 144 -9.63 0.26 1.37
C SER A 144 -8.47 -0.73 1.42
N LEU A 145 -7.91 -1.01 0.25
CA LEU A 145 -6.64 -1.71 0.05
C LEU A 145 -5.58 -0.66 -0.32
N GLU A 146 -4.64 -0.41 0.60
CA GLU A 146 -3.57 0.58 0.42
C GLU A 146 -2.24 -0.14 0.23
N PHE A 147 -1.55 0.15 -0.88
CA PHE A 147 -0.17 -0.24 -1.11
C PHE A 147 0.79 0.86 -0.65
N TYR A 148 1.87 0.46 0.02
CA TYR A 148 2.83 1.39 0.60
C TYR A 148 4.28 0.92 0.44
N GLN A 149 5.23 1.83 0.66
CA GLN A 149 6.64 1.50 0.85
C GLN A 149 7.05 1.89 2.27
N LYS A 150 7.93 1.11 2.89
CA LYS A 150 8.57 1.50 4.14
C LYS A 150 9.76 2.39 3.81
N LYS A 151 9.74 3.62 4.30
CA LYS A 151 10.90 4.50 4.28
C LYS A 151 11.58 4.38 5.63
N LYS A 152 12.78 3.80 5.64
CA LYS A 152 13.64 3.79 6.81
C LYS A 152 14.01 5.22 7.18
N SER A 153 13.57 5.65 8.34
CA SER A 153 13.90 6.99 8.83
C SER A 153 15.33 7.02 9.35
N ARG A 154 16.00 8.16 9.21
CA ARG A 154 17.20 8.41 10.03
C ARG A 154 16.74 8.73 11.44
N TRP A 155 17.41 8.12 12.42
CA TRP A 155 17.20 8.39 13.84
C TRP A 155 17.14 9.91 14.09
N PRO A 156 16.16 10.42 14.87
CA PRO A 156 15.28 9.72 15.82
C PRO A 156 13.85 9.43 15.34
N PHE A 157 13.57 9.45 14.03
CA PHE A 157 12.19 9.26 13.54
C PHE A 157 11.83 7.78 13.32
N SER A 158 10.55 7.45 13.50
CA SER A 158 10.00 6.13 13.19
C SER A 158 10.01 5.86 11.69
N ASP A 159 10.08 4.59 11.30
CA ASP A 159 9.88 4.18 9.93
C ASP A 159 8.50 4.62 9.43
N GLU A 160 8.47 5.23 8.24
CA GLU A 160 7.26 5.78 7.66
C GLU A 160 6.69 4.79 6.63
N CYS A 161 5.39 4.53 6.69
CA CYS A 161 4.67 3.84 5.61
C CYS A 161 4.15 4.90 4.65
N ILE A 162 4.74 4.98 3.46
CA ILE A 162 4.38 5.97 2.44
C ILE A 162 3.45 5.28 1.43
N PRO A 163 2.15 5.62 1.42
CA PRO A 163 1.22 5.05 0.46
C PRO A 163 1.53 5.57 -0.94
N TRP A 164 1.39 4.70 -1.93
CA TRP A 164 1.56 5.06 -3.34
C TRP A 164 0.36 4.69 -4.21
N GLU A 165 -0.54 3.83 -3.71
CA GLU A 165 -1.79 3.47 -4.38
C GLU A 165 -2.84 3.00 -3.37
N VAL A 166 -4.09 3.43 -3.55
CA VAL A 166 -5.23 3.09 -2.69
C VAL A 166 -6.43 2.68 -3.56
N TRP A 167 -7.00 1.52 -3.28
CA TRP A 167 -8.24 1.05 -3.90
C TRP A 167 -9.33 1.02 -2.85
N THR A 168 -10.38 1.83 -3.02
CA THR A 168 -11.53 1.85 -2.11
C THR A 168 -12.75 1.27 -2.79
N VAL A 169 -13.34 0.26 -2.18
CA VAL A 169 -14.59 -0.34 -2.63
C VAL A 169 -15.69 0.04 -1.65
N LYS A 170 -16.65 0.83 -2.10
CA LYS A 170 -17.86 1.16 -1.36
C LYS A 170 -18.94 0.14 -1.68
N VAL A 171 -19.62 -0.30 -0.64
CA VAL A 171 -20.69 -1.29 -0.69
C VAL A 171 -21.96 -0.66 -0.15
N HIS A 172 -23.05 -0.84 -0.89
CA HIS A 172 -24.40 -0.58 -0.43
C HIS A 172 -25.18 -1.90 -0.41
N VAL A 173 -25.59 -2.32 0.79
CA VAL A 173 -26.35 -3.56 0.98
C VAL A 173 -27.83 -3.30 0.78
N VAL A 174 -28.41 -3.95 -0.21
CA VAL A 174 -29.85 -3.87 -0.50
C VAL A 174 -30.59 -5.09 0.02
N ALA A 175 -31.80 -4.87 0.55
CA ALA A 175 -32.72 -5.94 0.90
C ALA A 175 -33.60 -6.28 -0.31
N LEU A 176 -33.76 -7.57 -0.59
CA LEU A 176 -34.60 -8.09 -1.66
C LEU A 176 -35.78 -8.85 -1.05
N ALA A 177 -36.98 -8.62 -1.56
CA ALA A 177 -38.22 -9.14 -0.99
C ALA A 177 -38.61 -10.52 -1.54
N THR A 178 -38.19 -10.83 -2.78
CA THR A 178 -38.59 -12.07 -3.46
C THR A 178 -37.40 -12.84 -4.05
N GLU A 179 -37.57 -14.15 -4.26
CA GLU A 179 -36.56 -14.96 -4.93
C GLU A 179 -36.36 -14.56 -6.41
N GLN A 180 -37.41 -14.05 -7.06
CA GLN A 180 -37.31 -13.52 -8.41
C GLN A 180 -36.38 -12.29 -8.46
N GLU A 181 -36.52 -11.37 -7.51
CA GLU A 181 -35.62 -10.21 -7.39
C GLU A 181 -34.18 -10.64 -7.10
N ARG A 182 -34.00 -11.68 -6.26
CA ARG A 182 -32.69 -12.26 -5.99
C ARG A 182 -32.05 -12.80 -7.25
N GLN A 183 -32.76 -13.59 -8.05
CA GLN A 183 -32.19 -14.14 -9.28
C GLN A 183 -31.77 -13.04 -10.26
N ILE A 184 -32.62 -12.02 -10.44
CA ILE A 184 -32.29 -10.83 -11.25
C ILE A 184 -31.08 -10.08 -10.66
N CYS A 185 -30.97 -10.00 -9.34
CA CYS A 185 -29.84 -9.33 -8.67
C CYS A 185 -28.53 -10.09 -8.88
N ARG A 186 -28.53 -11.42 -8.88
CA ARG A 186 -27.34 -12.24 -9.16
C ARG A 186 -26.72 -11.92 -10.51
N GLU A 187 -27.54 -11.88 -11.56
CA GLU A 187 -27.11 -11.55 -12.92
C GLU A 187 -26.60 -10.10 -13.00
N LYS A 188 -27.38 -9.15 -12.49
CA LYS A 188 -27.02 -7.71 -12.53
C LYS A 188 -25.72 -7.41 -11.76
N VAL A 189 -25.53 -8.02 -10.59
CA VAL A 189 -24.29 -7.84 -9.81
C VAL A 189 -23.11 -8.44 -10.56
N GLY A 190 -23.29 -9.59 -11.24
CA GLY A 190 -22.27 -10.18 -12.12
C GLY A 190 -21.85 -9.22 -13.24
N GLU A 191 -22.82 -8.66 -13.97
CA GLU A 191 -22.56 -7.65 -15.01
C GLU A 191 -21.82 -6.42 -14.46
N LYS A 192 -22.22 -5.94 -13.27
CA LYS A 192 -21.54 -4.81 -12.63
C LYS A 192 -20.13 -5.14 -12.18
N LEU A 193 -19.88 -6.34 -11.66
CA LEU A 193 -18.51 -6.76 -11.35
C LEU A 193 -17.66 -6.85 -12.61
N CYS A 194 -18.18 -7.37 -13.73
CA CYS A 194 -17.49 -7.33 -15.02
C CYS A 194 -17.04 -5.90 -15.38
N GLU A 195 -17.96 -4.92 -15.32
CA GLU A 195 -17.64 -3.50 -15.57
C GLU A 195 -16.53 -3.00 -14.62
N LYS A 196 -16.59 -3.36 -13.33
CA LYS A 196 -15.58 -2.95 -12.34
C LYS A 196 -14.22 -3.59 -12.60
N ILE A 197 -14.17 -4.87 -12.97
CA ILE A 197 -12.92 -5.56 -13.29
C ILE A 197 -12.27 -4.94 -14.53
N ILE A 198 -13.06 -4.64 -15.57
CA ILE A 198 -12.55 -3.93 -16.76
C ILE A 198 -11.94 -2.58 -16.36
N ASN A 199 -12.64 -1.80 -15.53
CA ASN A 199 -12.13 -0.51 -15.04
C ASN A 199 -10.80 -0.68 -14.28
N ILE A 200 -10.69 -1.70 -13.41
CA ILE A 200 -9.44 -2.00 -12.72
C ILE A 200 -8.33 -2.24 -13.74
N VAL A 201 -8.54 -3.14 -14.72
CA VAL A 201 -7.53 -3.47 -15.73
C VAL A 201 -7.13 -2.23 -16.56
N GLU A 202 -8.08 -1.38 -16.92
CA GLU A 202 -7.82 -0.12 -17.62
C GLU A 202 -6.94 0.82 -16.80
N VAL A 203 -7.22 1.01 -15.51
CA VAL A 203 -6.38 1.81 -14.62
C VAL A 203 -4.99 1.17 -14.43
N MET A 204 -4.94 -0.15 -14.26
CA MET A 204 -3.69 -0.91 -14.12
C MET A 204 -2.79 -0.77 -15.36
N SER A 205 -3.38 -0.58 -16.54
CA SER A 205 -2.67 -0.45 -17.82
C SER A 205 -2.04 0.94 -18.04
N ARG A 206 -2.39 1.94 -17.21
CA ARG A 206 -1.84 3.30 -17.33
C ARG A 206 -0.36 3.28 -16.92
N HIS A 207 0.47 4.05 -17.65
CA HIS A 207 1.88 4.23 -17.34
C HIS A 207 2.06 5.14 -16.12
N GLU A 208 1.77 4.58 -14.95
CA GLU A 208 1.80 5.31 -13.69
C GLU A 208 2.86 4.72 -12.75
N TYR A 209 3.12 5.42 -11.65
CA TYR A 209 4.20 5.08 -10.73
C TYR A 209 4.07 3.65 -10.17
N LEU A 210 5.16 2.90 -10.24
CA LEU A 210 5.40 1.68 -9.48
C LEU A 210 6.70 1.85 -8.67
N PRO A 211 6.80 1.24 -7.47
CA PRO A 211 8.05 1.19 -6.73
C PRO A 211 9.20 0.67 -7.59
N LYS A 212 10.38 1.28 -7.45
CA LYS A 212 11.60 0.78 -8.11
C LYS A 212 11.93 -0.62 -7.60
N MET A 213 12.52 -1.45 -8.46
CA MET A 213 12.96 -2.78 -8.02
C MET A 213 14.03 -2.66 -6.93
N PRO A 214 13.79 -3.26 -5.76
CA PRO A 214 14.67 -3.08 -4.61
C PRO A 214 15.94 -3.93 -4.73
N THR A 215 16.96 -3.54 -3.97
CA THR A 215 18.07 -4.43 -3.65
C THR A 215 17.64 -5.49 -2.62
N GLN A 216 18.45 -6.53 -2.40
CA GLN A 216 18.12 -7.58 -1.42
C GLN A 216 17.85 -7.01 -0.01
N SER A 217 18.61 -6.00 0.42
CA SER A 217 18.46 -5.37 1.74
C SER A 217 17.24 -4.44 1.87
N GLU A 218 16.61 -4.10 0.74
CA GLU A 218 15.45 -3.21 0.66
C GLU A 218 14.18 -3.95 0.27
N LEU A 219 14.26 -5.26 0.02
CA LEU A 219 13.13 -6.07 -0.45
C LEU A 219 11.91 -5.96 0.47
N ASP A 220 12.14 -6.08 1.79
CA ASP A 220 11.10 -6.00 2.83
C ASP A 220 10.53 -4.58 3.04
N ASN A 221 11.10 -3.59 2.36
CA ASN A 221 10.58 -2.22 2.33
C ASN A 221 9.57 -2.00 1.19
N VAL A 222 9.48 -2.93 0.23
CA VAL A 222 8.64 -2.82 -0.97
C VAL A 222 7.65 -3.98 -1.07
N PHE A 223 8.07 -5.19 -0.75
CA PHE A 223 7.26 -6.40 -0.88
C PHE A 223 7.04 -7.10 0.46
N ASP A 224 5.92 -7.81 0.58
CA ASP A 224 5.71 -8.78 1.66
C ASP A 224 6.41 -10.10 1.31
N THR A 225 7.48 -10.39 2.02
CA THR A 225 8.30 -11.60 1.82
C THR A 225 7.80 -12.79 2.65
N GLY A 226 6.77 -12.61 3.47
CA GLY A 226 6.29 -13.58 4.46
C GLY A 226 5.38 -14.68 3.91
N LEU A 227 4.91 -14.56 2.67
CA LEU A 227 4.06 -15.56 2.00
C LEU A 227 4.92 -16.56 1.22
N ARG A 228 4.49 -17.83 1.16
CA ARG A 228 5.27 -18.92 0.54
C ARG A 228 5.22 -18.95 -0.99
N ASP A 229 4.06 -18.68 -1.57
CA ASP A 229 3.80 -18.95 -3.00
C ASP A 229 3.83 -17.68 -3.87
N VAL A 230 3.71 -16.52 -3.23
CA VAL A 230 3.55 -15.23 -3.91
C VAL A 230 4.25 -14.13 -3.12
N GLN A 231 4.59 -13.03 -3.77
CA GLN A 231 5.22 -11.88 -3.15
C GLN A 231 4.49 -10.59 -3.57
N PRO A 232 3.43 -10.20 -2.85
CA PRO A 232 2.70 -8.96 -3.10
C PRO A 232 3.55 -7.75 -2.71
N TYR A 233 3.28 -6.59 -3.31
CA TYR A 233 3.70 -5.32 -2.71
C TYR A 233 3.18 -5.22 -1.28
N LEU A 234 3.88 -4.50 -0.41
CA LEU A 234 3.39 -4.24 0.94
C LEU A 234 2.02 -3.55 0.86
N TYR A 235 1.05 -4.14 1.54
CA TYR A 235 -0.32 -3.65 1.56
C TYR A 235 -0.92 -3.67 2.95
N LYS A 236 -1.97 -2.88 3.16
CA LYS A 236 -2.84 -2.95 4.34
C LYS A 236 -4.29 -2.86 3.89
N ILE A 237 -5.16 -3.57 4.58
CA ILE A 237 -6.61 -3.53 4.36
C ILE A 237 -7.27 -2.92 5.59
N SER A 238 -8.20 -2.00 5.37
CA SER A 238 -9.01 -1.38 6.43
C SER A 238 -10.43 -1.21 5.93
N PHE A 239 -11.41 -1.23 6.83
CA PHE A 239 -12.81 -0.96 6.47
C PHE A 239 -13.45 0.06 7.41
N GLN A 240 -14.53 0.66 6.94
CA GLN A 240 -15.35 1.63 7.67
C GLN A 240 -16.82 1.32 7.39
N ILE A 241 -17.67 1.49 8.40
CA ILE A 241 -19.12 1.40 8.26
C ILE A 241 -19.69 2.81 8.39
N THR A 242 -20.55 3.22 7.47
CA THR A 242 -21.16 4.54 7.47
C THR A 242 -22.48 4.47 8.24
N GLU A 243 -22.51 5.02 9.45
CA GLU A 243 -23.74 5.17 10.24
C GLU A 243 -24.48 6.45 9.83
N ALA A 244 -25.79 6.36 9.61
CA ALA A 244 -26.63 7.52 9.31
C ALA A 244 -26.96 8.28 10.60
N LEU A 245 -26.53 9.56 10.63
CA LEU A 245 -26.70 10.58 11.67
C LEU A 245 -25.98 10.37 13.02
N GLY A 246 -24.97 11.22 13.22
CA GLY A 246 -24.48 11.62 14.53
C GLY A 246 -22.97 11.41 14.67
N THR A 247 -22.20 12.45 14.40
CA THR A 247 -20.79 12.66 14.80
C THR A 247 -20.23 11.64 15.81
N SER A 248 -19.79 10.48 15.33
CA SER A 248 -18.83 9.61 16.01
C SER A 248 -18.30 8.60 14.99
N VAL A 249 -17.23 8.97 14.32
CA VAL A 249 -16.50 8.07 13.42
C VAL A 249 -15.79 7.04 14.32
N THR A 250 -16.43 5.90 14.59
CA THR A 250 -15.73 4.74 15.17
C THR A 250 -14.90 4.09 14.07
N THR A 251 -13.75 4.69 13.78
CA THR A 251 -12.74 4.09 12.90
C THR A 251 -12.22 2.82 13.57
N THR A 252 -12.78 1.66 13.26
CA THR A 252 -12.19 0.38 13.67
C THR A 252 -10.95 0.15 12.80
N MET A 253 -9.85 0.82 13.14
CA MET A 253 -8.54 0.59 12.52
C MET A 253 -7.97 -0.74 13.03
N ARG A 254 -8.34 -1.86 12.41
CA ARG A 254 -7.53 -3.09 12.53
C ARG A 254 -6.45 -3.07 11.48
N ARG A 255 -5.29 -2.52 11.84
CA ARG A 255 -4.07 -2.68 11.06
C ARG A 255 -3.57 -4.11 11.29
N LEU A 256 -3.65 -4.98 10.28
CA LEU A 256 -2.95 -6.26 10.30
C LEU A 256 -1.44 -5.98 10.19
N ILE A 257 -0.79 -5.69 11.33
CA ILE A 257 0.67 -5.81 11.44
C ILE A 257 0.91 -7.22 11.94
N LYS A 258 1.52 -8.05 11.09
CA LYS A 258 2.09 -9.33 11.52
C LYS A 258 3.36 -9.03 12.29
N ASP A 259 3.23 -8.65 13.55
CA ASP A 259 4.35 -8.68 14.50
C ASP A 259 4.69 -10.16 14.73
N THR A 260 5.71 -10.62 14.01
CA THR A 260 6.39 -11.86 14.37
C THR A 260 7.29 -11.51 15.55
N LEU A 261 6.74 -11.61 16.75
CA LEU A 261 7.52 -11.82 17.97
C LEU A 261 8.26 -13.14 17.80
N ALA A 262 9.50 -13.06 17.29
CA ALA A 262 10.50 -14.07 17.55
C ALA A 262 10.95 -13.88 19.00
N LEU A 263 10.60 -14.85 19.84
CA LEU A 263 11.37 -15.22 21.02
C LEU A 263 12.74 -15.75 20.58
#